data_AF-A0A423PS03-F1
#
_entry.id   AF-A0A423PS03-F1
#
_cell.length_a   1.000
_cell.length_b   1.000
_cell.length_c   1.000
_cell.angle_alpha   90.00
_cell.angle_beta   90.00
_cell.angle_gamma   90.00
#
_symmetry.space_group_name_H-M   'P 1'
#
loop_
_entity.id
_entity.type
_entity.pdbx_description
1 polymer ?
#
loop_
_entity_poly.entity_id
_entity_poly.type
_entity_poly.pdbx_seq_one_letter_code
_entity_poly.pdbx_strand_id
1 'polypeptide(L)'
;MLRLIRNLVVIVALVLGVAFGFFNYDLVSVDLLWTTTEAPLVVLLAVAFVIGFLITLLVCGVRIARLRSQLSSAQRKLKDARSEISNLRSLPIHDA
;
A
#
# COMPACT_ATOMS: atom_id res chain seq x y z
N MET A 1 -6.16 18.04 15.45
CA MET A 1 -7.07 17.11 16.16
C MET A 1 -7.09 15.72 15.53
N LEU A 2 -7.45 15.53 14.25
CA LEU A 2 -7.46 14.20 13.59
C LEU A 2 -6.12 13.42 13.66
N ARG A 3 -4.98 14.10 13.51
CA ARG A 3 -3.65 13.45 13.62
C ARG A 3 -3.39 12.89 15.02
N LEU A 4 -3.85 13.59 16.06
CA LEU A 4 -3.71 13.17 17.46
C LEU A 4 -4.62 11.96 17.73
N ILE A 5 -5.88 12.04 17.29
CA ILE A 5 -6.85 10.94 17.43
C ILE A 5 -6.34 9.69 16.71
N ARG A 6 -5.87 9.81 15.47
CA ARG A 6 -5.26 8.70 14.73
C ARG A 6 -4.10 8.07 15.50
N ASN A 7 -3.17 8.89 15.99
CA ASN A 7 -2.02 8.38 16.72
C ASN A 7 -2.44 7.69 18.03
N LEU A 8 -3.43 8.24 18.74
CA LEU A 8 -3.99 7.62 19.95
C LEU A 8 -4.62 6.28 19.63
N VAL A 9 -5.45 6.18 18.58
CA VAL A 9 -6.06 4.93 18.14
C VAL A 9 -5.01 3.88 17.80
N VAL A 10 -3.92 4.27 17.12
CA VAL A 10 -2.81 3.36 16.82
C VAL A 10 -2.13 2.87 18.10
N ILE A 11 -1.86 3.76 19.06
CA ILE A 11 -1.24 3.38 20.34
C ILE A 11 -2.16 2.43 21.12
N VAL A 12 -3.45 2.75 21.22
CA VAL A 12 -4.43 1.89 21.91
C VAL A 12 -4.52 0.52 21.24
N ALA A 13 -4.60 0.47 19.91
CA ALA A 13 -4.62 -0.79 19.17
C ALA A 13 -3.34 -1.61 19.39
N LEU A 14 -2.17 -0.97 19.44
CA LEU A 14 -0.90 -1.63 19.73
C LEU A 14 -0.89 -2.23 21.13
N VAL A 15 -1.30 -1.45 22.14
CA VAL A 15 -1.37 -1.91 23.54
C VAL A 15 -2.33 -3.08 23.68
N LEU A 16 -3.51 -2.99 23.06
CA LEU A 16 -4.49 -4.08 23.07
C LEU A 16 -3.95 -5.33 22.37
N GLY A 17 -3.28 -5.18 21.23
CA GLY A 17 -2.68 -6.31 20.51
C GLY A 17 -1.60 -7.03 21.32
N VAL A 18 -0.71 -6.27 21.98
CA VAL A 18 0.35 -6.83 22.84
C VAL A 18 -0.27 -7.49 24.08
N ALA A 19 -1.21 -6.83 24.74
CA ALA A 19 -1.89 -7.40 25.91
C ALA A 19 -2.63 -8.69 25.55
N PHE A 20 -3.37 -8.69 24.44
CA PHE A 20 -4.05 -9.87 23.92
C PHE A 20 -3.06 -11.02 23.65
N GLY A 21 -1.93 -10.74 22.99
CA GLY A 21 -0.90 -11.74 22.73
C GLY A 21 -0.23 -12.29 23.99
N PHE A 22 -0.02 -11.44 25.00
CA PHE A 22 0.58 -11.86 26.27
C PHE A 22 -0.37 -12.74 27.09
N PHE A 23 -1.62 -12.34 27.24
CA PHE A 23 -2.61 -13.10 28.04
C PHE A 23 -3.14 -14.36 27.33
N ASN A 24 -2.89 -14.50 26.02
CA ASN A 24 -3.28 -15.68 25.24
C ASN A 24 -2.03 -16.41 24.69
N TYR A 25 -0.93 -16.38 25.44
CA TYR A 25 0.34 -17.02 25.06
C TYR A 25 0.39 -18.50 25.47
N ASP A 26 -0.65 -19.25 25.17
CA ASP A 26 -0.69 -20.69 25.46
C ASP A 26 -0.18 -21.50 24.26
N LEU A 27 0.67 -22.49 24.54
CA LEU A 27 1.18 -23.41 23.53
C LEU A 27 0.05 -24.35 23.09
N VAL A 28 -0.22 -24.37 21.79
CA VAL A 28 -1.23 -25.24 21.18
C VAL A 28 -0.59 -25.94 19.99
N SER A 29 -0.96 -27.21 19.78
CA SER A 29 -0.57 -27.96 18.59
C SER A 29 -1.43 -27.50 17.41
N VAL A 30 -0.77 -26.99 16.36
CA VAL A 30 -1.42 -26.46 15.15
C VAL A 30 -0.96 -27.25 13.94
N ASP A 31 -1.93 -27.78 13.18
CA ASP A 31 -1.69 -28.42 11.88
C ASP A 31 -1.65 -27.36 10.77
N LEU A 32 -0.48 -27.20 10.16
CA LEU A 32 -0.19 -26.28 9.05
C LEU A 32 -0.33 -26.95 7.68
N LEU A 33 -1.16 -27.99 7.57
CA LEU A 33 -1.42 -28.83 6.38
C LEU A 33 -0.26 -29.74 5.96
N TRP A 34 0.97 -29.26 6.07
CA TRP A 34 2.19 -30.01 5.73
C TRP A 34 3.01 -30.44 6.95
N THR A 35 2.78 -29.81 8.10
CA THR A 35 3.50 -30.09 9.34
C THR A 35 2.65 -29.70 10.53
N THR A 36 2.87 -30.33 11.67
CA THR A 36 2.28 -29.96 12.96
C THR A 36 3.35 -29.25 13.79
N THR A 37 3.00 -28.12 14.39
CA THR A 37 3.92 -27.33 15.22
C THR A 37 3.26 -26.97 16.54
N GLU A 38 4.04 -26.97 17.62
CA GLU A 38 3.60 -26.44 18.90
C GLU A 38 4.09 -25.00 19.06
N ALA A 39 3.16 -24.06 18.97
CA ALA A 39 3.44 -22.64 19.12
C ALA A 39 2.17 -21.93 19.60
N PRO A 40 2.29 -20.75 20.24
CA PRO A 40 1.12 -19.96 20.58
C PRO A 40 0.37 -19.52 19.33
N LEU A 41 -0.92 -19.79 19.29
CA LEU A 41 -1.77 -19.49 18.13
C LEU A 41 -1.68 -18.00 17.74
N VAL A 42 -1.58 -17.11 18.72
CA VAL A 42 -1.43 -15.67 18.49
C VAL A 42 -0.17 -15.31 17.71
N VAL A 43 0.95 -16.03 17.93
CA VAL A 43 2.20 -15.80 17.20
C VAL A 43 2.05 -16.25 15.75
N LEU A 44 1.47 -17.44 15.53
CA LEU A 44 1.24 -17.96 14.18
C LEU A 44 0.33 -17.03 13.36
N LEU A 45 -0.76 -16.54 13.97
CA LEU A 45 -1.65 -15.57 13.34
C LEU A 45 -0.95 -14.23 13.04
N ALA A 46 -0.12 -13.74 13.96
CA ALA A 46 0.64 -12.52 13.73
C ALA A 46 1.63 -12.67 12.57
N VAL A 47 2.35 -13.79 12.49
CA VAL A 47 3.26 -14.09 11.38
C VAL A 47 2.50 -14.19 10.05
N ALA A 48 1.38 -14.93 10.02
CA ALA A 48 0.54 -15.04 8.83
C ALA A 48 0.03 -13.67 8.37
N PHE A 49 -0.41 -12.82 9.31
CA PHE A 49 -0.84 -11.45 9.03
C PHE A 49 0.30 -10.61 8.43
N VAL A 50 1.50 -10.65 9.02
CA VAL A 50 2.67 -9.90 8.51
C VAL A 50 3.03 -10.34 7.10
N ILE A 51 3.03 -11.65 6.83
CA ILE A 51 3.30 -12.19 5.49
C ILE A 51 2.26 -11.68 4.49
N GLY A 52 0.97 -11.82 4.81
CA GLY A 52 -0.11 -11.32 3.94
C GLY A 52 -0.04 -9.81 3.72
N PHE A 53 0.30 -9.05 4.76
CA PHE A 53 0.49 -7.61 4.69
C PHE A 53 1.66 -7.21 3.78
N LEU A 54 2.81 -7.89 3.89
CA LEU A 54 3.96 -7.65 3.03
C LEU A 54 3.66 -7.96 1.57
N ILE A 55 2.98 -9.07 1.28
CA ILE A 55 2.53 -9.41 -0.07
C ILE A 55 1.61 -8.31 -0.62
N THR A 56 0.64 -7.88 0.17
CA THR A 56 -0.30 -6.81 -0.21
C THR A 56 0.43 -5.50 -0.47
N LEU A 57 1.35 -5.10 0.41
CA LEU A 57 2.17 -3.91 0.25
C LEU A 57 2.99 -3.96 -1.04
N LEU A 58 3.59 -5.10 -1.37
CA LEU A 58 4.38 -5.26 -2.58
C LEU A 58 3.51 -5.12 -3.83
N VAL A 59 2.37 -5.81 -3.88
CA VAL A 59 1.44 -5.75 -5.01
C VAL A 59 0.90 -4.32 -5.19
N CYS A 60 0.43 -3.69 -4.12
CA CYS A 60 -0.06 -2.32 -4.15
C CYS A 60 1.04 -1.32 -4.52
N GLY A 61 2.23 -1.47 -3.96
CA GLY A 61 3.39 -0.61 -4.23
C GLY A 61 3.76 -0.60 -5.71
N VAL A 62 3.86 -1.78 -6.32
CA VAL A 62 4.13 -1.93 -7.76
C VAL A 62 3.04 -1.25 -8.60
N ARG A 63 1.76 -1.46 -8.26
CA ARG A 63 0.64 -0.82 -8.98
C ARG A 63 0.69 0.70 -8.87
N ILE A 64 0.93 1.24 -7.68
CA ILE A 64 1.02 2.69 -7.45
C ILE A 64 2.20 3.27 -8.24
N ALA A 65 3.36 2.61 -8.24
CA ALA A 65 4.53 3.05 -9.02
C ALA A 65 4.22 3.10 -10.52
N ARG A 66 3.53 2.07 -11.05
CA ARG A 66 3.10 2.03 -12.45
C ARG A 66 2.12 3.16 -12.78
N LEU A 67 1.13 3.39 -11.94
CA LEU A 67 0.15 4.48 -12.12
C LEU A 67 0.82 5.85 -12.10
N ARG A 68 1.79 6.08 -11.21
CA ARG A 68 2.57 7.33 -11.18
C ARG A 68 3.37 7.55 -12.47
N SER A 69 4.00 6.49 -12.99
CA SER A 69 4.73 6.55 -14.26
C SER A 69 3.81 6.86 -15.45
N GLN A 70 2.64 6.21 -15.50
CA GLN A 70 1.62 6.47 -16.53
C GLN A 70 1.09 7.91 -16.45
N LEU A 71 0.83 8.41 -15.25
CA LEU A 71 0.37 9.77 -15.03
C LEU A 71 1.40 10.80 -15.52
N SER A 72 2.67 10.62 -15.16
CA SER A 72 3.77 11.48 -15.64
C SER A 72 3.87 11.44 -17.17
N SER A 73 3.78 10.25 -17.77
CA SER A 73 3.85 10.10 -19.23
C SER A 73 2.67 10.76 -19.93
N ALA A 74 1.45 10.62 -19.39
CA ALA A 74 0.25 11.26 -19.94
C ALA A 74 0.32 12.80 -19.84
N GLN A 75 0.82 13.33 -18.72
CA GLN A 75 1.01 14.77 -18.54
C GLN A 75 2.01 15.36 -19.54
N ARG A 76 3.12 14.65 -19.82
CA ARG A 76 4.10 15.06 -20.85
C ARG A 76 3.45 15.13 -22.23
N LYS A 77 2.78 14.06 -22.66
CA LYS A 77 2.06 14.04 -23.95
C LYS A 77 1.03 15.16 -24.07
N LEU A 78 0.31 15.46 -22.99
CA LEU A 78 -0.68 16.52 -22.96
C LEU A 78 -0.03 17.92 -23.09
N LYS A 79 1.13 18.12 -22.46
CA LYS A 79 1.92 19.35 -22.61
C LYS A 79 2.43 19.52 -24.05
N ASP A 80 2.97 18.46 -24.65
CA ASP A 80 3.52 18.49 -26.00
C ASP A 80 2.42 18.81 -27.03
N ALA A 81 1.27 18.12 -26.94
CA ALA A 81 0.12 18.38 -27.81
C ALA A 81 -0.42 19.82 -27.67
N ARG A 82 -0.44 20.37 -26.45
CA ARG A 82 -0.81 21.78 -26.24
C ARG A 82 0.18 22.75 -26.88
N SER A 83 1.47 22.45 -26.81
CA SER A 83 2.51 23.25 -27.45
C SER A 83 2.39 23.23 -28.97
N GLU A 84 2.10 22.07 -29.56
CA GLU A 84 1.89 21.93 -31.00
C GLU A 84 0.69 22.74 -31.49
N ILE A 85 -0.45 22.65 -30.80
CA ILE A 85 -1.63 23.48 -31.11
C ILE A 85 -1.32 24.97 -30.99
N SER A 86 -0.56 25.37 -29.96
CA SER A 86 -0.14 26.77 -29.79
C SER A 86 0.75 27.24 -30.94
N ASN A 87 1.73 26.43 -31.35
CA ASN A 87 2.62 26.74 -32.45
C ASN A 87 1.85 26.84 -33.77
N LEU A 88 0.94 25.90 -34.05
CA LEU A 88 0.09 25.93 -35.23
C LEU A 88 -0.81 27.17 -35.28
N ARG A 89 -1.38 27.58 -34.14
CA ARG A 89 -2.19 28.81 -34.04
C ARG A 89 -1.39 30.10 -34.21
N SER A 90 -0.08 30.06 -33.97
CA SER A 90 0.81 31.22 -34.13
C SER A 90 1.39 31.38 -35.53
N LEU A 91 1.16 30.42 -36.43
CA LEU A 91 1.59 30.53 -37.83
C LEU A 91 0.76 31.61 -38.55
N PRO A 92 1.41 32.54 -39.28
CA PRO A 92 0.70 33.51 -40.12
C PRO A 92 -0.07 32.76 -41.21
N ILE A 93 -1.34 33.09 -41.40
CA ILE A 93 -2.11 32.60 -42.56
C ILE A 93 -1.49 33.28 -43.79
N HIS A 94 -0.77 32.50 -44.60
CA HIS A 94 -0.42 32.95 -45.95
C HIS A 94 -1.64 32.73 -46.82
N ASP A 95 -2.39 33.79 -47.05
CA ASP A 95 -3.37 33.86 -48.12
C ASP A 95 -2.60 33.87 -49.45
N ALA A 96 -2.82 32.84 -50.27
CA ALA A 96 -2.30 32.73 -51.64
C ALA A 96 -3.25 33.41 -52.62
#